data_AF-A0A7Y3JRY7-F1
#
_entry.id   AF-A0A7Y3JRY7-F1
#
_cell.length_a   1.000
_cell.length_b   1.000
_cell.length_c   1.000
_cell.angle_alpha   90.00
_cell.angle_beta   90.00
_cell.angle_gamma   90.00
#
_symmetry.space_group_name_H-M   'P 1'
#
loop_
_entity.id
_entity.type
_entity.pdbx_description
1 polymer ?
#
loop_
_entity_poly.entity_id
_entity_poly.type
_entity_poly.pdbx_seq_one_letter_code
_entity_poly.pdbx_strand_id
1 'polypeptide(L)' 'MSPLKAYGLALLHRRLDRAVDEEARRRFPDQARLSRLKKFRLAARDQLARLASNPVRA' A
#
# COMPACT_ATOMS: atom_id res chain seq x y z
N MET A 1 17.71 11.09 -1.77
CA MET A 1 16.60 10.27 -1.24
C MET A 1 15.77 11.15 -0.30
N SER A 2 14.50 11.47 -0.60
CA SER A 2 13.69 12.29 0.31
C SER A 2 13.01 11.37 1.33
N PRO A 3 13.45 11.32 2.60
CA PRO A 3 12.96 10.37 3.60
C PRO A 3 11.45 10.52 3.87
N LEU A 4 10.92 11.74 3.69
CA LEU A 4 9.51 12.06 3.87
C LEU A 4 8.60 11.33 2.85
N LYS A 5 9.07 11.14 1.61
CA LYS A 5 8.30 10.45 0.57
C LYS A 5 8.17 8.95 0.86
N ALA A 6 9.25 8.30 1.28
CA ALA A 6 9.24 6.89 1.64
C ALA A 6 8.38 6.65 2.91
N TYR A 7 8.50 7.53 3.91
CA TYR A 7 7.69 7.46 5.12
C TYR A 7 6.20 7.64 4.85
N GLY A 8 5.81 8.66 4.07
CA GLY A 8 4.42 8.88 3.70
C GLY A 8 3.81 7.70 2.94
N LEU A 9 4.57 7.08 2.05
CA LEU A 9 4.14 5.91 1.29
C LEU A 9 4.02 4.65 2.17
N ALA A 10 4.93 4.45 3.13
CA ALA A 10 4.85 3.37 4.11
C ALA A 10 3.62 3.53 5.03
N LEU A 11 3.28 4.76 5.43
CA LEU A 11 2.08 5.03 6.19
C LEU A 11 0.81 4.75 5.38
N LEU A 12 0.79 5.14 4.09
CA LEU A 12 -0.30 4.81 3.18
C LEU A 12 -0.46 3.29 3.02
N HIS A 13 0.63 2.56 2.85
CA HIS A 13 0.61 1.10 2.77
C HIS A 13 -0.02 0.47 4.03
N ARG A 14 0.40 0.90 5.23
CA ARG A 14 -0.19 0.41 6.49
C ARG A 14 -1.69 0.72 6.62
N ARG A 15 -2.13 1.90 6.17
CA ARG A 15 -3.56 2.26 6.16
C ARG A 15 -4.36 1.35 5.22
N LEU A 16 -3.81 1.04 4.06
CA LEU A 16 -4.42 0.13 3.09
C LEU A 16 -4.50 -1.31 3.62
N ASP A 17 -3.44 -1.80 4.28
CA ASP A 17 -3.47 -3.10 4.96
C ASP A 17 -4.60 -3.17 5.98
N ARG A 18 -4.68 -2.18 6.87
CA ARG A 18 -5.73 -2.12 7.88
C ARG A 18 -7.13 -2.09 7.27
N ALA A 19 -7.32 -1.32 6.19
CA ALA A 19 -8.60 -1.26 5.49
C ALA A 19 -8.97 -2.59 4.83
N VAL A 20 -8.00 -3.33 4.27
CA VAL A 20 -8.22 -4.69 3.76
C VAL A 20 -8.67 -5.62 4.87
N ASP A 21 -7.99 -5.60 6.02
CA ASP A 21 -8.32 -6.47 7.15
C ASP A 21 -9.68 -6.14 7.76
N GLU A 22 -10.00 -4.84 7.88
CA GLU A 22 -11.30 -4.39 8.36
C GLU A 22 -12.44 -4.81 7.42
N GLU A 23 -12.26 -4.67 6.10
CA GLU A 23 -13.28 -5.11 5.14
C GLU A 23 -13.41 -6.64 5.11
N ALA A 24 -12.30 -7.38 5.18
CA ALA A 24 -12.29 -8.84 5.15
C ALA A 24 -12.94 -9.46 6.41
N ARG A 25 -12.89 -8.76 7.55
CA ARG A 25 -13.52 -9.20 8.81
C ARG A 25 -15.00 -8.89 8.90
N ARG A 26 -15.59 -8.16 7.94
CA ARG A 26 -17.03 -7.88 7.95
C ARG A 26 -17.83 -9.17 7.76
N ARG A 27 -19.00 -9.22 8.38
CA ARG A 27 -19.93 -10.36 8.25
C ARG A 27 -20.37 -10.60 6.80
N PHE A 28 -20.47 -9.51 6.02
CA PHE A 28 -20.67 -9.53 4.57
C PHE A 28 -19.64 -8.61 3.92
N PRO A 29 -18.47 -9.13 3.54
CA PRO A 29 -17.41 -8.32 2.95
C PRO A 29 -17.78 -7.91 1.52
N ASP A 30 -17.54 -6.65 1.18
CA ASP A 30 -17.66 -6.17 -0.20
C ASP A 30 -16.43 -6.63 -1.00
N GLN A 31 -16.62 -7.62 -1.86
CA GLN A 31 -15.56 -8.21 -2.68
C GLN A 31 -14.98 -7.23 -3.71
N ALA A 32 -15.79 -6.30 -4.23
CA ALA A 32 -15.33 -5.28 -5.15
C ALA A 32 -14.46 -4.25 -4.40
N ARG A 33 -14.88 -3.86 -3.20
CA ARG A 33 -14.09 -2.99 -2.31
C ARG A 33 -12.79 -3.66 -1.89
N LEU A 34 -12.81 -4.93 -1.48
CA LEU A 34 -11.61 -5.70 -1.15
C LEU A 34 -10.62 -5.75 -2.31
N SER A 35 -11.11 -6.02 -3.52
CA SER A 35 -10.28 -6.08 -4.72
C SER A 35 -9.63 -4.73 -5.02
N ARG A 36 -10.37 -3.62 -4.88
CA ARG A 36 -9.83 -2.26 -5.02
C ARG A 36 -8.77 -1.96 -3.96
N LEU A 37 -9.03 -2.26 -2.69
CA LEU A 37 -8.09 -2.05 -1.59
C LEU A 37 -6.79 -2.84 -1.78
N LYS A 38 -6.89 -4.11 -2.19
CA LYS A 38 -5.73 -4.95 -2.50
C LYS A 38 -4.90 -4.39 -3.66
N LYS A 39 -5.54 -3.88 -4.72
CA LYS A 39 -4.85 -3.22 -5.84
C LYS A 39 -4.10 -1.96 -5.40
N PHE A 40 -4.72 -1.11 -4.60
CA PHE A 40 -4.06 0.08 -4.07
C PHE A 40 -2.89 -0.28 -3.15
N ARG A 41 -3.05 -1.31 -2.30
CA ARG A 41 -1.95 -1.82 -1.47
C ARG A 41 -0.77 -2.30 -2.33
N LEU A 42 -1.05 -3.07 -3.37
CA LEU A 42 -0.03 -3.56 -4.30
C LEU A 42 0.73 -2.40 -4.96
N ALA A 43 0.01 -1.40 -5.47
CA ALA A 43 0.63 -0.21 -6.06
C ALA A 43 1.53 0.56 -5.07
N ALA A 44 1.10 0.70 -3.81
CA ALA A 44 1.92 1.33 -2.77
C ALA A 44 3.19 0.52 -2.45
N ARG A 45 3.08 -0.81 -2.40
CA ARG A 45 4.22 -1.72 -2.23
C ARG A 45 5.19 -1.62 -3.40
N ASP A 46 4.69 -1.62 -4.62
CA ASP A 46 5.51 -1.51 -5.83
C ASP A 46 6.24 -0.17 -5.88
N GLN A 47 5.58 0.91 -5.46
CA GLN A 47 6.21 2.22 -5.39
C GLN A 47 7.27 2.30 -4.27
N LEU A 48 7.06 1.64 -3.12
CA LEU A 48 8.10 1.49 -2.08
C LEU A 48 9.29 0.68 -2.61
N ALA A 49 9.01 -0.43 -3.31
CA ALA A 49 10.03 -1.28 -3.91
C ALA A 49 10.84 -0.52 -4.97
N ARG A 50 10.20 0.30 -5.81
CA ARG A 50 10.89 1.18 -6.76
C ARG A 50 11.73 2.25 -6.07
N LEU A 51 11.24 2.84 -4.97
CA LEU A 51 12.01 3.80 -4.17
C LEU A 51 13.21 3.14 -3.48
N ALA A 52 13.10 1.89 -3.05
CA ALA A 52 14.18 1.13 -2.42
C ALA A 52 15.18 0.56 -3.45
N SER A 53 14.67 0.13 -4.61
CA SER A 53 15.43 -0.46 -5.72
C SER A 53 16.00 0.58 -6.68
N ASN A 54 15.74 1.87 -6.47
CA ASN A 54 16.41 2.97 -7.16
C ASN A 54 17.44 3.63 -6.21
N PRO A 55 18.54 2.94 -5.81
CA PRO A 55 19.76 3.63 -5.49
C PRO A 55 20.22 4.23 -6.82
N VAL A 56 20.06 5.54 -6.95
CA VAL A 56 20.53 6.39 -8.05
C VAL A 56 21.53 5.68 -8.97
N ARG A 57 21.15 5.43 -10.22
CA ARG A 57 22.13 5.33 -11.32
C ARG A 57 22.96 6.63 -11.26
N ALA A 58 24.19 6.50 -10.78
CA ALA A 58 25.25 7.48 -10.90
C ALA A 58 25.63 7.66 -12.36
#